data_AF-A0AA51DV60-F1
#
_entry.id   AF-A0AA51DV60-F1
#
_cell.length_a   1.000
_cell.length_b   1.000
_cell.length_c   1.000
_cell.angle_alpha   90.00
_cell.angle_beta   90.00
_cell.angle_gamma   90.00
#
_symmetry.space_group_name_H-M   'P 1'
#
loop_
_entity.id
_entity.type
_entity.pdbx_description
1 polymer ?
#
loop_
_entity_poly.entity_id
_entity_poly.type
_entity_poly.pdbx_seq_one_letter_code
_entity_poly.pdbx_strand_id
1 'polypeptide(L)'
;MKNIFLLTGFCITFLFLSGCSQRIGSDVVSNPVPLIAAPSQEPTISSIPSYIETASTNDSDITNAYSNPIDAYFLPHLNNYSCEVELRDYQDAYVVVWRDEYKNVMKWMYSKCVYQEDKNNLSAYEDSVSQLIESTETVSLINWSDIYKTPPKKRYPGASWGNGTRSALNQLEAEIYRDASMRFIDKKYTFLKRDYSAVEIPE
;
A
#
# COMPACT_ATOMS: atom_id res chain seq x y z
N MET A 1 -7.36 26.50 17.05
CA MET A 1 -8.29 25.59 16.36
C MET A 1 -7.55 24.28 16.13
N LYS A 2 -8.00 23.19 16.76
CA LYS A 2 -7.39 21.85 16.66
C LYS A 2 -8.08 21.12 15.50
N ASN A 3 -7.37 20.83 14.41
CA ASN A 3 -7.83 19.89 13.40
C ASN A 3 -7.10 18.57 13.63
N ILE A 4 -7.85 17.61 14.17
CA ILE A 4 -7.47 16.21 14.30
C ILE A 4 -7.65 15.58 12.92
N PHE A 5 -6.56 15.22 12.24
CA PHE A 5 -6.62 14.39 11.04
C PHE A 5 -6.70 12.93 11.46
N LEU A 6 -7.91 12.38 11.44
CA LEU A 6 -8.16 10.94 11.46
C LEU A 6 -7.89 10.40 10.05
N LEU A 7 -6.72 9.80 9.81
CA LEU A 7 -6.53 8.90 8.68
C LEU A 7 -7.29 7.60 9.00
N THR A 8 -8.55 7.53 8.59
CA THR A 8 -9.29 6.27 8.50
C THR A 8 -8.70 5.46 7.34
N GLY A 9 -8.21 4.25 7.65
CA GLY A 9 -7.51 3.36 6.74
C GLY A 9 -8.25 3.12 5.41
N PHE A 10 -7.55 3.42 4.32
CA PHE A 10 -7.95 3.02 2.97
C PHE A 10 -7.63 1.53 2.81
N CYS A 11 -8.62 0.67 3.05
CA CYS A 11 -8.52 -0.75 2.72
C CYS A 11 -8.75 -0.90 1.20
N ILE A 12 -7.68 -0.80 0.42
CA ILE A 12 -7.73 -1.05 -1.04
C ILE A 12 -7.68 -2.56 -1.26
N THR A 13 -8.86 -3.17 -1.44
CA THR A 13 -8.97 -4.54 -1.95
C THR A 13 -8.63 -4.55 -3.44
N PHE A 14 -7.49 -5.14 -3.81
CA PHE A 14 -7.15 -5.41 -5.21
C PHE A 14 -7.96 -6.61 -5.72
N LEU A 15 -8.86 -6.37 -6.68
CA LEU A 15 -9.43 -7.41 -7.53
C LEU A 15 -8.45 -7.67 -8.68
N PHE A 16 -7.73 -8.80 -8.64
CA PHE A 16 -7.02 -9.29 -9.80
C PHE A 16 -8.04 -9.89 -10.78
N LEU A 17 -8.40 -9.13 -11.82
CA LEU A 17 -9.06 -9.68 -13.00
C LEU A 17 -7.98 -10.24 -13.94
N SER A 18 -7.74 -11.55 -13.86
CA SER A 18 -7.03 -12.28 -14.90
C SER A 18 -7.94 -12.38 -16.14
N GLY A 19 -7.82 -11.41 -17.04
CA GLY A 19 -8.52 -11.41 -18.32
C GLY A 19 -7.85 -12.36 -19.31
N CYS A 20 -8.52 -13.47 -19.63
CA CYS A 20 -8.16 -14.35 -20.74
C CYS A 20 -8.18 -13.59 -22.07
N SER A 21 -7.09 -13.70 -22.82
CA SER A 21 -6.94 -13.18 -24.18
C SER A 21 -7.90 -13.88 -25.15
N GLN A 22 -8.82 -13.15 -25.77
CA GLN A 22 -9.51 -13.57 -26.99
C GLN A 22 -9.39 -12.49 -28.07
N ARG A 23 -8.65 -12.82 -29.12
CA ARG A 23 -8.61 -12.11 -30.40
C ARG A 23 -9.89 -12.39 -31.18
N ILE A 24 -10.64 -11.36 -31.54
CA ILE A 24 -11.60 -11.32 -32.65
C ILE A 24 -11.49 -9.87 -33.17
N GLY A 25 -10.92 -9.60 -34.35
CA GLY A 25 -11.49 -9.92 -35.65
C GLY A 25 -12.43 -8.78 -36.06
N SER A 26 -11.88 -7.72 -36.67
CA SER A 26 -12.64 -6.61 -37.24
C SER A 26 -13.55 -7.13 -38.35
N ASP A 27 -14.85 -6.81 -38.27
CA ASP A 27 -15.62 -6.14 -39.33
C ASP A 27 -17.13 -6.19 -39.02
N VAL A 28 -17.83 -5.18 -39.56
CA VAL A 28 -19.28 -5.09 -39.83
C VAL A 28 -20.12 -4.14 -38.94
N VAL A 29 -20.21 -2.91 -39.47
CA VAL A 29 -21.41 -2.09 -39.77
C VAL A 29 -22.34 -1.68 -38.61
N SER A 30 -22.30 -0.38 -38.33
CA SER A 30 -23.30 0.40 -37.62
C SER A 30 -24.62 0.51 -38.39
N ASN A 31 -25.74 0.38 -37.69
CA ASN A 31 -26.96 1.19 -37.91
C ASN A 31 -27.75 1.27 -36.58
N PRO A 32 -28.24 2.45 -36.17
CA PRO A 32 -29.06 2.64 -34.96
C PRO A 32 -30.55 2.48 -35.28
N VAL A 33 -31.41 2.29 -34.24
CA VAL A 33 -32.87 2.61 -34.12
C VAL A 33 -33.58 1.61 -33.17
N PRO A 34 -34.58 1.97 -32.34
CA PRO A 34 -34.75 3.14 -31.46
C PRO A 34 -35.16 2.73 -30.01
N LEU A 35 -35.29 3.74 -29.15
CA LEU A 35 -35.77 3.68 -27.76
C LEU A 35 -37.18 3.07 -27.65
N ILE A 36 -37.35 1.99 -26.87
CA ILE A 36 -38.64 1.53 -26.35
C ILE A 36 -38.56 1.54 -24.83
N ALA A 37 -39.34 2.43 -24.21
CA ALA A 37 -39.52 2.50 -22.78
C ALA A 37 -40.43 1.36 -22.30
N ALA A 38 -40.00 0.63 -21.27
CA ALA A 38 -40.81 -0.32 -20.52
C ALA A 38 -40.34 -0.35 -19.04
N PRO A 39 -41.20 -0.74 -18.10
CA PRO A 39 -41.38 -0.03 -16.83
C PRO A 39 -40.49 -0.50 -15.68
N SER A 40 -40.30 0.41 -14.72
CA SER A 40 -39.64 0.24 -13.42
C SER A 40 -40.17 -0.97 -12.64
N GLN A 41 -39.30 -1.95 -12.38
CA GLN A 41 -39.49 -2.96 -11.35
C GLN A 41 -38.30 -2.90 -10.38
N GLU A 42 -38.60 -2.59 -9.12
CA GLU A 42 -37.65 -2.70 -8.00
C GLU A 42 -37.22 -4.17 -7.82
N PRO A 43 -35.92 -4.47 -7.70
CA PRO A 43 -35.49 -5.80 -7.33
C PRO A 43 -35.60 -6.01 -5.81
N THR A 44 -36.51 -6.89 -5.42
CA THR A 44 -36.63 -7.49 -4.10
C THR A 44 -35.27 -8.04 -3.62
N ILE A 45 -34.83 -7.59 -2.44
CA ILE A 45 -33.62 -8.07 -1.76
C ILE A 45 -33.80 -9.55 -1.42
N SER A 46 -33.22 -10.40 -2.26
CA SER A 46 -33.03 -11.83 -1.99
C SER A 46 -32.00 -11.98 -0.88
N SER A 47 -32.44 -12.58 0.22
CA SER A 47 -31.71 -12.91 1.43
C SER A 47 -30.31 -13.49 1.17
N ILE A 48 -29.28 -12.80 1.66
CA ILE A 48 -27.90 -13.30 1.74
C ILE A 48 -27.83 -14.39 2.82
N PRO A 49 -27.34 -15.61 2.53
CA PRO A 49 -27.09 -16.61 3.58
C PRO A 49 -25.92 -16.16 4.46
N SER A 50 -26.20 -15.88 5.73
CA SER A 50 -25.18 -15.65 6.75
C SER A 50 -24.52 -16.97 7.14
N TYR A 51 -23.32 -17.24 6.63
CA TYR A 51 -22.43 -18.18 7.30
C TYR A 51 -21.45 -17.37 8.16
N ILE A 52 -21.78 -17.21 9.43
CA ILE A 52 -20.77 -16.99 10.45
C ILE A 52 -20.69 -18.30 11.20
N GLU A 53 -19.74 -19.15 10.81
CA GLU A 53 -19.33 -20.27 11.64
C GLU A 53 -18.12 -19.80 12.46
N THR A 54 -18.43 -19.23 13.62
CA THR A 54 -17.44 -18.94 14.66
C THR A 54 -16.96 -20.27 15.24
N ALA A 55 -15.83 -20.76 14.75
CA ALA A 55 -15.03 -21.74 15.47
C ALA A 55 -14.40 -21.04 16.69
N SER A 56 -15.16 -21.03 17.79
CA SER A 56 -14.62 -20.76 19.12
C SER A 56 -13.72 -21.92 19.51
N THR A 57 -12.42 -21.72 19.35
CA THR A 57 -11.42 -22.46 20.12
C THR A 57 -10.76 -21.44 21.04
N ASN A 58 -10.87 -21.68 22.34
CA ASN A 58 -10.15 -20.93 23.35
C ASN A 58 -8.66 -21.12 23.07
N ASP A 59 -8.04 -20.12 22.45
CA ASP A 59 -6.62 -20.12 22.17
C ASP A 59 -6.00 -18.85 22.75
N SER A 60 -5.82 -18.88 24.07
CA SER A 60 -4.92 -17.96 24.76
C SER A 60 -3.45 -18.10 24.33
N ASP A 61 -3.15 -18.96 23.34
CA ASP A 61 -1.85 -19.16 22.70
C ASP A 61 -1.77 -18.63 21.23
N ILE A 62 -2.84 -18.05 20.64
CA ILE A 62 -2.79 -17.29 19.36
C ILE A 62 -2.53 -15.79 19.64
N THR A 63 -1.62 -15.47 20.55
CA THR A 63 -1.19 -14.06 20.78
C THR A 63 0.29 -13.84 20.62
N ASN A 64 1.01 -14.76 19.98
CA ASN A 64 2.22 -14.36 19.26
C ASN A 64 1.82 -13.77 17.90
N ALA A 65 1.06 -12.67 17.95
CA ALA A 65 1.01 -11.73 16.84
C ALA A 65 2.47 -11.40 16.53
N TYR A 66 2.95 -11.91 15.40
CA TYR A 66 4.35 -11.83 15.02
C TYR A 66 4.79 -10.37 15.14
N SER A 67 5.62 -10.09 16.16
CA SER A 67 5.89 -8.71 16.56
C SER A 67 6.74 -8.06 15.49
N ASN A 68 6.21 -7.01 14.87
CA ASN A 68 6.92 -6.17 13.92
C ASN A 68 7.83 -5.21 14.72
N PRO A 69 9.16 -5.47 14.79
CA PRO A 69 10.06 -4.68 15.62
C PRO A 69 10.29 -3.28 15.06
N ILE A 70 10.10 -3.08 13.75
CA ILE A 70 10.22 -1.77 13.11
C ILE A 70 9.08 -0.88 13.61
N ASP A 71 7.83 -1.34 13.50
CA ASP A 71 6.68 -0.57 13.98
C ASP A 71 6.69 -0.40 15.51
N ALA A 72 7.14 -1.42 16.25
CA ALA A 72 7.28 -1.33 17.70
C ALA A 72 8.22 -0.19 18.12
N TYR A 73 9.24 0.11 17.31
CA TYR A 73 10.13 1.24 17.54
C TYR A 73 9.57 2.55 16.99
N PHE A 74 9.15 2.60 15.72
CA PHE A 74 8.82 3.87 15.05
C PHE A 74 7.44 4.43 15.38
N LEU A 75 6.40 3.60 15.48
CA LEU A 75 5.03 4.10 15.64
C LEU A 75 4.82 4.94 16.91
N PRO A 76 5.39 4.62 18.08
CA PRO A 76 5.29 5.49 19.25
C PRO A 76 5.83 6.90 18.98
N HIS A 77 6.94 7.02 18.25
CA HIS A 77 7.59 8.29 17.96
C HIS A 77 6.87 9.08 16.86
N LEU A 78 6.32 8.40 15.84
CA LEU A 78 5.51 9.03 14.80
C LEU A 78 4.17 9.55 15.34
N ASN A 79 3.60 8.89 16.35
CA ASN A 79 2.32 9.27 16.95
C ASN A 79 2.44 10.25 18.13
N ASN A 80 3.63 10.33 18.74
CA ASN A 80 3.88 11.16 19.91
C ASN A 80 5.25 11.82 19.82
N TYR A 81 5.30 12.95 19.11
CA TYR A 81 6.49 13.76 18.87
C TYR A 81 6.40 15.09 19.62
N SER A 82 7.55 15.60 20.06
CA SER A 82 7.64 16.87 20.79
C SER A 82 7.69 18.08 19.84
N CYS A 83 8.21 17.89 18.62
CA CYS A 83 8.32 18.92 17.61
C CYS A 83 8.32 18.37 16.17
N GLU A 84 8.09 19.26 15.21
CA GLU A 84 8.04 18.93 13.78
C GLU A 84 9.37 18.44 13.20
N VAL A 85 10.50 18.87 13.79
CA VAL A 85 11.83 18.41 13.34
C VAL A 85 11.99 16.93 13.69
N GLU A 86 11.72 16.59 14.96
CA GLU A 86 11.74 15.21 15.44
C GLU A 86 10.81 14.29 14.63
N LEU A 87 9.58 14.74 14.33
CA LEU A 87 8.66 13.98 13.48
C LEU A 87 9.29 13.66 12.12
N ARG A 88 9.90 14.66 11.47
CA ARG A 88 10.50 14.50 10.14
C ARG A 88 11.68 13.54 10.16
N ASP A 89 12.52 13.61 11.19
CA ASP A 89 13.65 12.70 11.36
C ASP A 89 13.15 11.25 11.45
N TYR A 90 12.08 11.00 12.22
CA TYR A 90 11.48 9.67 12.28
C TYR A 90 10.82 9.24 10.97
N GLN A 91 10.12 10.12 10.26
CA GLN A 91 9.50 9.80 8.96
C GLN A 91 10.55 9.44 7.91
N ASP A 92 11.67 10.17 7.89
CA ASP A 92 12.77 9.95 6.96
C ASP A 92 13.53 8.66 7.29
N ALA A 93 13.79 8.38 8.57
CA ALA A 93 14.40 7.12 8.98
C ALA A 93 13.45 5.91 8.73
N TYR A 94 12.15 6.10 8.94
CA TYR A 94 11.15 5.04 8.78
C TYR A 94 11.08 4.51 7.34
N VAL A 95 11.13 5.40 6.34
CA VAL A 95 11.16 4.97 4.92
C VAL A 95 12.44 4.22 4.57
N VAL A 96 13.59 4.64 5.11
CA VAL A 96 14.87 3.95 4.87
C VAL A 96 14.80 2.53 5.40
N VAL A 97 14.35 2.36 6.65
CA VAL A 97 14.26 1.05 7.29
C VAL A 97 13.26 0.13 6.58
N TRP A 98 12.07 0.63 6.24
CA TRP A 98 11.06 -0.19 5.55
C TRP A 98 11.44 -0.53 4.11
N ARG A 99 12.05 0.40 3.38
CA ARG A 99 12.55 0.14 2.02
C ARG A 99 13.60 -0.96 2.03
N ASP A 100 14.52 -0.93 3.00
CA ASP A 100 15.56 -1.96 3.11
C ASP A 100 15.02 -3.29 3.62
N GLU A 101 14.06 -3.28 4.54
CA GLU A 101 13.38 -4.50 4.97
C GLU A 101 12.61 -5.14 3.82
N TYR A 102 11.89 -4.34 3.03
CA TYR A 102 11.18 -4.79 1.84
C TYR A 102 12.11 -5.52 0.87
N LYS A 103 13.27 -4.93 0.55
CA LYS A 103 14.30 -5.59 -0.29
C LYS A 103 14.75 -6.92 0.32
N ASN A 104 14.87 -7.01 1.63
CA ASN A 104 15.25 -8.23 2.33
C ASN A 104 14.14 -9.29 2.27
N VAL A 105 12.88 -8.92 2.46
CA VAL A 105 11.72 -9.80 2.27
C VAL A 105 11.68 -10.32 0.84
N MET A 106 11.85 -9.46 -0.17
CA MET A 106 11.85 -9.87 -1.58
C MET A 106 12.99 -10.87 -1.86
N LYS A 107 14.22 -10.59 -1.40
CA LYS A 107 15.35 -11.54 -1.52
C LYS A 107 15.05 -12.88 -0.86
N TRP A 108 14.47 -12.88 0.33
CA TRP A 108 14.06 -14.09 1.04
C TRP A 108 12.98 -14.85 0.27
N MET A 109 12.01 -14.17 -0.32
CA MET A 109 10.99 -14.78 -1.19
C MET A 109 11.61 -15.39 -2.44
N TYR A 110 12.48 -14.66 -3.16
CA TYR A 110 13.22 -15.18 -4.32
C TYR A 110 14.02 -16.45 -4.00
N SER A 111 14.60 -16.53 -2.81
CA SER A 111 15.40 -17.70 -2.39
C SER A 111 14.56 -18.98 -2.27
N LYS A 112 13.25 -18.85 -2.08
CA LYS A 112 12.31 -19.98 -2.01
C LYS A 112 11.75 -20.37 -3.37
N CYS A 113 11.77 -19.47 -4.35
CA CYS A 113 11.22 -19.70 -5.68
C CYS A 113 12.13 -20.64 -6.49
N VAL A 114 11.61 -21.83 -6.80
CA VAL A 114 12.29 -22.81 -7.67
C VAL A 114 11.99 -22.54 -9.14
N TYR A 115 10.74 -22.20 -9.46
CA TYR A 115 10.29 -21.98 -10.83
C TYR A 115 10.57 -20.56 -11.30
N GLN A 116 10.92 -20.41 -12.58
CA GLN A 116 11.16 -19.10 -13.17
C GLN A 116 9.88 -18.25 -13.24
N GLU A 117 8.72 -18.89 -13.40
CA GLU A 117 7.41 -18.21 -13.37
C GLU A 117 7.17 -17.51 -12.03
N ASP A 118 7.45 -18.19 -10.91
CA ASP A 118 7.32 -17.58 -9.57
C ASP A 118 8.23 -16.36 -9.40
N LYS A 119 9.46 -16.43 -9.92
CA LYS A 119 10.41 -15.31 -9.91
C LYS A 119 9.89 -14.14 -10.75
N ASN A 120 9.32 -14.42 -11.92
CA ASN A 120 8.72 -13.39 -12.76
C ASN A 120 7.51 -12.74 -12.09
N ASN A 121 6.67 -13.53 -11.42
CA ASN A 121 5.52 -13.03 -10.66
C ASN A 121 5.96 -12.16 -9.48
N LEU A 122 7.03 -12.54 -8.79
CA LEU A 122 7.58 -11.74 -7.70
C LEU A 122 8.19 -10.42 -8.22
N SER A 123 8.88 -10.45 -9.36
CA SER A 123 9.37 -9.23 -10.02
C SER A 123 8.22 -8.31 -10.43
N ALA A 124 7.16 -8.86 -11.02
CA ALA A 124 5.97 -8.09 -11.39
C ALA A 124 5.29 -7.49 -10.15
N TYR A 125 5.32 -8.21 -9.01
CA TYR A 125 4.85 -7.68 -7.74
C TYR A 125 5.71 -6.50 -7.27
N GLU A 126 7.04 -6.58 -7.34
CA GLU A 126 7.94 -5.46 -7.00
C GLU A 126 7.67 -4.22 -7.86
N ASP A 127 7.44 -4.41 -9.16
CA ASP A 127 7.05 -3.33 -10.07
C ASP A 127 5.71 -2.72 -9.65
N SER A 128 4.74 -3.55 -9.25
CA SER A 128 3.41 -3.08 -8.80
C SER A 128 3.48 -2.26 -7.51
N VAL A 129 4.34 -2.64 -6.56
CA VAL A 129 4.56 -1.87 -5.32
C VAL A 129 5.19 -0.51 -5.65
N SER A 130 6.17 -0.48 -6.56
CA SER A 130 6.81 0.76 -7.00
C SER A 130 5.81 1.70 -7.68
N GLN A 131 4.93 1.17 -8.53
CA GLN A 131 3.84 1.94 -9.16
C GLN A 131 2.80 2.44 -8.14
N LEU A 132 2.51 1.65 -7.12
CA LEU A 132 1.61 2.06 -6.03
C LEU A 132 2.20 3.23 -5.24
N ILE A 133 3.50 3.22 -4.97
CA ILE A 133 4.20 4.35 -4.34
C ILE A 133 4.08 5.59 -5.22
N GLU A 134 4.48 5.51 -6.50
CA GLU A 134 4.41 6.66 -7.42
C GLU A 134 3.00 7.26 -7.50
N SER A 135 1.98 6.41 -7.65
CA SER A 135 0.59 6.85 -7.76
C SER A 135 0.04 7.43 -6.46
N THR A 136 0.38 6.83 -5.31
CA THR A 136 -0.05 7.31 -3.99
C THR A 136 0.58 8.66 -3.66
N GLU A 137 1.87 8.84 -3.90
CA GLU A 137 2.55 10.12 -3.72
C GLU A 137 1.94 11.19 -4.62
N THR A 138 1.68 10.84 -5.88
CA THR A 138 1.09 11.74 -6.86
C THR A 138 -0.30 12.22 -6.43
N VAL A 139 -1.18 11.29 -6.04
CA VAL A 139 -2.53 11.62 -5.56
C VAL A 139 -2.48 12.45 -4.27
N SER A 140 -1.58 12.10 -3.36
CA SER A 140 -1.40 12.83 -2.09
C SER A 140 -0.96 14.28 -2.34
N LEU A 141 0.00 14.48 -3.24
CA LEU A 141 0.45 15.82 -3.65
C LEU A 141 -0.67 16.64 -4.28
N ILE A 142 -1.47 16.03 -5.17
CA ILE A 142 -2.64 16.71 -5.77
C ILE A 142 -3.58 17.19 -4.67
N ASN A 143 -3.92 16.30 -3.74
CA ASN A 143 -4.86 16.58 -2.67
C ASN A 143 -4.33 17.63 -1.69
N TRP A 144 -3.09 17.51 -1.22
CA TRP A 144 -2.50 18.45 -0.27
C TRP A 144 -2.22 19.83 -0.86
N SER A 145 -1.98 19.92 -2.17
CA SER A 145 -1.66 21.18 -2.86
C SER A 145 -2.85 21.80 -3.60
N ASP A 146 -4.02 21.16 -3.57
CA ASP A 146 -5.24 21.56 -4.31
C ASP A 146 -5.01 21.81 -5.82
N ILE A 147 -4.10 21.02 -6.43
CA ILE A 147 -3.65 21.24 -7.82
C ILE A 147 -4.42 20.41 -8.85
N TYR A 148 -5.69 20.09 -8.61
CA TYR A 148 -6.54 19.25 -9.47
C TYR A 148 -6.65 19.69 -10.94
N LYS A 149 -6.36 20.96 -11.22
CA LYS A 149 -6.46 21.57 -12.56
C LYS A 149 -5.14 21.57 -13.33
N THR A 150 -4.09 21.01 -12.75
CA THR A 150 -2.75 20.94 -13.33
C THR A 150 -2.24 19.51 -13.23
N PRO A 151 -1.58 18.98 -14.29
CA PRO A 151 -0.97 17.68 -14.19
C PRO A 151 0.05 17.68 -13.05
N PRO A 152 0.04 16.67 -12.16
CA PRO A 152 0.98 16.61 -11.06
C PRO A 152 2.40 16.53 -11.62
N LYS A 153 3.30 17.34 -11.06
CA LYS A 153 4.73 17.11 -11.28
C LYS A 153 5.08 15.84 -10.52
N LYS A 154 5.64 14.82 -11.19
CA LYS A 154 6.23 13.67 -10.49
C LYS A 154 7.23 14.17 -9.45
N ARG A 155 7.52 13.35 -8.44
CA ARG A 155 8.66 13.53 -7.53
C ARG A 155 9.95 13.47 -8.36
N TYR A 156 10.31 14.58 -9.00
CA TYR A 156 11.54 14.71 -9.76
C TYR A 156 12.67 15.17 -8.83
N PRO A 157 13.91 14.75 -9.07
CA PRO A 157 15.08 15.43 -8.51
C PRO A 157 14.99 16.92 -8.86
N GLY A 158 14.87 17.79 -7.85
CA GLY A 158 14.70 19.25 -8.03
C GLY A 158 13.28 19.80 -7.83
N ALA A 159 12.28 18.96 -7.56
CA ALA A 159 11.00 19.44 -7.05
C ALA A 159 11.18 19.87 -5.58
N SER A 160 11.28 21.18 -5.32
CA SER A 160 11.42 21.73 -3.98
C SER A 160 10.07 21.75 -3.25
N TRP A 161 9.63 20.58 -2.80
CA TRP A 161 8.59 20.48 -1.78
C TRP A 161 9.23 20.80 -0.43
N GLY A 162 8.57 21.61 0.40
CA GLY A 162 9.09 21.92 1.74
C GLY A 162 9.33 20.64 2.55
N ASN A 163 10.24 20.72 3.53
CA ASN A 163 10.69 19.54 4.30
C ASN A 163 9.53 18.72 4.89
N GLY A 164 8.43 19.36 5.31
CA GLY A 164 7.25 18.68 5.83
C GLY A 164 6.53 17.82 4.78
N THR A 165 6.33 18.32 3.56
CA THR A 165 5.71 17.54 2.47
C THR A 165 6.57 16.35 2.10
N ARG A 166 7.90 16.54 1.99
CA ARG A 166 8.84 15.46 1.70
C ARG A 166 8.76 14.34 2.74
N SER A 167 8.82 14.68 4.02
CA SER A 167 8.81 13.68 5.09
C SER A 167 7.43 13.01 5.25
N ALA A 168 6.33 13.72 5.00
CA ALA A 168 5.01 13.10 4.92
C ALA A 168 4.90 12.07 3.77
N LEU A 169 5.48 12.37 2.59
CA LEU A 169 5.58 11.40 1.49
C LEU A 169 6.46 10.20 1.86
N ASN A 170 7.58 10.43 2.56
CA ASN A 170 8.43 9.35 3.06
C ASN A 170 7.65 8.41 3.98
N GLN A 171 6.83 8.94 4.88
CA GLN A 171 5.98 8.09 5.73
C GLN A 171 5.00 7.24 4.91
N LEU A 172 4.32 7.82 3.90
CA LEU A 172 3.42 7.06 3.02
C LEU A 172 4.16 5.95 2.27
N GLU A 173 5.34 6.25 1.73
CA GLU A 173 6.20 5.27 1.07
C GLU A 173 6.59 4.13 2.02
N ALA A 174 6.96 4.46 3.26
CA ALA A 174 7.29 3.48 4.29
C ALA A 174 6.11 2.57 4.64
N GLU A 175 4.91 3.13 4.78
CA GLU A 175 3.69 2.37 5.08
C GLU A 175 3.31 1.41 3.94
N ILE A 176 3.52 1.81 2.68
CA ILE A 176 3.30 0.91 1.54
C ILE A 176 4.31 -0.25 1.56
N TYR A 177 5.59 0.03 1.82
CA TYR A 177 6.59 -1.03 1.97
C TYR A 177 6.31 -1.95 3.14
N ARG A 178 5.85 -1.41 4.28
CA ARG A 178 5.37 -2.20 5.42
C ARG A 178 4.27 -3.14 4.99
N ASP A 179 3.18 -2.60 4.44
CA ASP A 179 1.98 -3.37 4.12
C ASP A 179 2.28 -4.43 3.04
N ALA A 180 3.17 -4.13 2.10
CA ALA A 180 3.66 -5.08 1.11
C ALA A 180 4.49 -6.21 1.76
N SER A 181 5.43 -5.86 2.64
CA SER A 181 6.31 -6.81 3.34
C SER A 181 5.53 -7.75 4.25
N MET A 182 4.61 -7.20 5.05
CA MET A 182 3.85 -7.93 6.05
C MET A 182 2.93 -9.00 5.46
N ARG A 183 2.62 -8.95 4.15
CA ARG A 183 1.86 -10.01 3.45
C ARG A 183 2.64 -11.32 3.32
N PHE A 184 3.97 -11.28 3.31
CA PHE A 184 4.81 -12.46 3.09
C PHE A 184 5.50 -12.95 4.36
N ILE A 185 5.63 -12.07 5.34
CA ILE A 185 6.30 -12.36 6.60
C ILE A 185 5.49 -13.42 7.37
N ASP A 186 6.17 -14.52 7.69
CA ASP A 186 5.65 -15.61 8.50
C ASP A 186 6.62 -15.91 9.66
N LYS A 187 6.29 -16.92 10.48
CA LYS A 187 7.13 -17.35 11.61
C LYS A 187 8.56 -17.78 11.24
N LYS A 188 8.85 -18.03 9.95
CA LYS A 188 10.18 -18.43 9.47
C LYS A 188 11.00 -17.23 9.01
N TYR A 189 10.36 -16.08 8.78
CA TYR A 189 11.07 -14.85 8.52
C TYR A 189 11.75 -14.36 9.80
N THR A 190 12.88 -13.69 9.65
CA THR A 190 13.54 -12.98 10.75
C THR A 190 13.89 -11.60 10.26
N PHE A 191 13.37 -10.58 10.94
CA PHE A 191 13.68 -9.19 10.63
C PHE A 191 15.18 -8.93 10.72
N LEU A 192 15.68 -8.06 9.84
CA LEU A 192 17.06 -7.61 9.95
C LEU A 192 17.27 -6.87 11.27
N LYS A 193 18.26 -7.33 12.04
CA LYS A 193 18.70 -6.68 13.28
C LYS A 193 19.35 -5.35 12.92
N ARG A 194 18.86 -4.27 13.54
CA ARG A 194 19.36 -2.91 13.32
C ARG A 194 19.33 -2.13 14.63
N ASP A 195 20.18 -1.12 14.70
CA ASP A 195 19.99 -0.02 15.64
C ASP A 195 19.10 1.03 14.98
N TYR A 196 17.82 1.06 15.35
CA TYR A 196 16.86 2.00 14.77
C TYR A 196 17.09 3.46 15.18
N SER A 197 17.94 3.70 16.18
CA SER A 197 18.30 5.06 16.62
C SER A 197 19.44 5.69 15.82
N ALA A 198 20.16 4.88 15.02
CA ALA A 198 21.35 5.28 14.27
C ALA A 198 21.16 5.12 12.76
N VAL A 199 19.94 5.32 12.25
CA VAL A 199 19.64 5.20 10.82
C VAL A 199 20.21 6.39 10.05
N GLU A 200 21.11 6.13 9.11
CA GLU A 200 21.63 7.15 8.20
C GLU A 200 20.54 7.56 7.19
N ILE A 201 20.16 8.83 7.21
CA ILE A 201 19.21 9.41 6.26
C ILE A 201 20.04 9.97 5.09
N PRO A 202 19.92 9.42 3.86
CA PRO A 202 20.61 9.98 2.71
C PRO A 202 20.07 11.39 2.41
N GLU A 203 20.99 12.36 2.28
CA GLU A 203 20.70 13.76 1.93
C GLU A 203 20.08 13.93 0.53
#